data_AF-A0A7L2A6J9-F1
#
_entry.id   AF-A0A7L2A6J9-F1
#
_cell.length_a   1.000
_cell.length_b   1.000
_cell.length_c   1.000
_cell.angle_alpha   90.00
_cell.angle_beta   90.00
_cell.angle_gamma   90.00
#
_symmetry.space_group_name_H-M   'P 1'
#
loop_
_entity.id
_entity.type
_entity.pdbx_description
1 polymer ?
#
loop_
_entity_poly.entity_id
_entity_poly.type
_entity_poly.pdbx_seq_one_letter_code
_entity_poly.pdbx_strand_id
1 'polypeptide(L)'
;LQLKHSGHYHCEGLVSFWQSLSAPVTVTVHRISLLGVSLSEQPSGGQVALGDRLVLSCAVAAGTGPMSFSWHRRSSGAALGTGPLLELCHVGDNDSGHYLCQVREGDSKAESVSLNVTIL
;
A
#
# COMPACT_ATOMS: atom_id res chain seq x y z
N LEU A 1 -17.35 -2.39 3.98
CA LEU A 1 -17.90 -3.15 5.13
C LEU A 1 -16.78 -3.43 6.13
N GLN A 2 -17.06 -3.50 7.44
CA GLN A 2 -16.06 -3.82 8.47
C GLN A 2 -16.09 -5.34 8.77
N LEU A 3 -14.98 -5.91 9.26
CA LEU A 3 -14.90 -7.35 9.59
C LEU A 3 -16.02 -7.79 10.55
N LYS A 4 -16.39 -6.91 11.48
CA LYS A 4 -17.48 -7.10 12.46
C LYS A 4 -18.88 -7.20 11.83
N HIS A 5 -19.04 -6.88 10.55
CA HIS A 5 -20.30 -7.06 9.82
C HIS A 5 -20.46 -8.47 9.26
N SER A 6 -19.56 -9.39 9.59
CA SER A 6 -19.78 -10.81 9.30
C SER A 6 -20.84 -11.36 10.26
N GLY A 7 -21.85 -12.05 9.74
CA GLY A 7 -22.95 -12.54 10.55
C GLY A 7 -24.09 -13.14 9.74
N HIS A 8 -25.12 -13.61 10.44
CA HIS A 8 -26.35 -14.11 9.84
C HIS A 8 -27.40 -13.00 9.82
N TYR A 9 -27.87 -12.67 8.62
CA TYR A 9 -28.85 -11.62 8.39
C TYR A 9 -30.13 -12.25 7.85
N HIS A 10 -31.28 -11.76 8.29
CA HIS A 10 -32.57 -12.09 7.70
C HIS A 10 -33.36 -10.80 7.54
N CYS A 11 -34.26 -10.80 6.57
CA CYS A 11 -35.21 -9.71 6.39
C CYS A 11 -36.50 -10.05 7.12
N GLU A 12 -37.09 -9.05 7.77
CA GLU A 12 -38.39 -9.13 8.38
C GLU A 12 -39.35 -8.21 7.61
N GLY A 13 -40.41 -8.79 7.05
CA GLY A 13 -41.49 -8.08 6.38
C GLY A 13 -42.73 -8.03 7.27
N LEU A 14 -43.21 -6.82 7.55
CA LEU A 14 -44.44 -6.57 8.28
C LEU A 14 -45.51 -6.00 7.33
N VAL A 15 -46.67 -6.66 7.23
CA VAL A 15 -47.82 -6.15 6.46
C VAL A 15 -49.07 -6.20 7.34
N SER A 16 -49.45 -5.03 7.89
CA SER A 16 -50.54 -4.91 8.86
C SER A 16 -50.27 -5.82 10.09
N PHE A 17 -51.08 -6.85 10.31
CA PHE A 17 -50.91 -7.81 11.40
C PHE A 17 -50.08 -9.06 11.04
N TRP A 18 -49.63 -9.19 9.79
CA TRP A 18 -48.83 -10.33 9.34
C TRP A 18 -47.33 -10.03 9.41
N GLN A 19 -46.56 -11.01 9.88
CA GLN A 19 -45.10 -11.02 9.92
C GLN A 19 -44.55 -12.17 9.08
N SER A 20 -43.49 -11.91 8.34
CA SER A 20 -42.75 -12.93 7.61
C SER A 20 -41.26 -12.68 7.74
N LEU A 21 -40.51 -13.74 8.10
CA LEU A 21 -39.06 -13.72 8.06
C LEU A 21 -38.58 -14.42 6.79
N SER A 22 -37.59 -13.82 6.12
CA SER A 22 -36.88 -14.49 5.05
C SER A 22 -35.99 -15.61 5.61
N ALA A 23 -35.56 -16.51 4.72
CA ALA A 23 -34.44 -17.40 5.05
C ALA A 23 -33.20 -16.58 5.46
N PRO A 24 -32.41 -17.06 6.44
CA PRO A 24 -31.19 -16.38 6.85
C PRO A 24 -30.11 -16.47 5.76
N VAL A 25 -29.39 -15.38 5.58
CA VAL A 25 -28.24 -15.23 4.68
C VAL A 25 -26.99 -15.01 5.52
N THR A 26 -25.97 -15.82 5.30
CA THR A 26 -24.67 -15.64 5.93
C THR A 26 -23.84 -14.66 5.13
N VAL A 27 -23.39 -13.59 5.77
CA VAL A 27 -22.44 -12.62 5.19
C VAL A 27 -21.10 -12.84 5.84
N THR A 28 -20.06 -13.09 5.03
CA THR A 28 -18.68 -13.19 5.50
C THR A 28 -17.85 -12.06 4.90
N VAL A 29 -17.20 -11.29 5.77
CA VAL A 29 -16.25 -10.26 5.38
C VAL A 29 -14.85 -10.81 5.66
N HIS A 30 -14.00 -10.82 4.64
CA HIS A 30 -12.61 -11.24 4.76
C HIS A 30 -11.68 -10.03 4.62
N ARG A 31 -10.54 -10.05 5.31
CA ARG A 31 -9.44 -9.15 5.00
C ARG A 31 -8.63 -9.75 3.87
N ILE A 32 -8.25 -8.90 2.92
CA ILE A 32 -7.23 -9.23 1.95
C ILE A 32 -5.91 -8.77 2.55
N SER A 33 -4.98 -9.71 2.68
CA SER A 33 -3.62 -9.42 3.13
C SER A 33 -2.86 -8.65 2.06
N LEU A 34 -1.94 -7.82 2.53
CA LEU A 34 -0.99 -7.07 1.72
C LEU A 34 -0.32 -7.94 0.63
N LEU A 35 -0.53 -7.59 -0.64
CA LEU A 35 -0.05 -8.30 -1.82
C LEU A 35 0.41 -7.33 -2.90
N GLY A 36 1.52 -7.67 -3.57
CA GLY A 36 2.03 -6.98 -4.76
C GLY A 36 2.48 -5.54 -4.51
N VAL A 37 3.61 -5.35 -3.82
CA VAL A 37 4.24 -4.03 -3.65
C VAL A 37 5.13 -3.73 -4.85
N SER A 38 4.88 -2.63 -5.54
CA SER A 38 5.66 -2.18 -6.70
C SER A 38 6.16 -0.75 -6.53
N LEU A 39 7.23 -0.43 -7.27
CA LEU A 39 7.82 0.88 -7.32
C LEU A 39 7.72 1.48 -8.71
N SER A 40 7.64 2.81 -8.75
CA SER A 40 7.89 3.61 -9.94
C SER A 40 8.65 4.87 -9.59
N GLU A 41 9.38 5.40 -10.56
CA GLU A 41 10.23 6.56 -10.45
C GLU A 41 9.87 7.63 -11.49
N GLN A 42 10.09 8.89 -11.14
CA GLN A 42 9.99 10.02 -12.03
C GLN A 42 11.23 10.92 -11.84
N PRO A 43 11.99 11.26 -12.90
CA PRO A 43 11.78 10.84 -14.30
C PRO A 43 11.98 9.33 -14.51
N SER A 44 11.20 8.76 -15.44
CA SER A 44 11.27 7.33 -15.78
C SER A 44 12.62 6.94 -16.38
N GLY A 45 13.11 5.76 -16.06
CA GLY A 45 14.38 5.23 -16.60
C GLY A 45 15.53 5.25 -15.59
N GLY A 46 15.26 5.66 -14.35
CA GLY A 46 16.23 5.62 -13.25
C GLY A 46 17.45 6.52 -13.45
N GLN A 47 17.41 7.50 -14.35
CA GLN A 47 18.48 8.47 -14.56
C GLN A 47 17.97 9.87 -14.25
N VAL A 48 18.62 10.57 -13.32
CA VAL A 48 18.22 11.90 -12.86
C VAL A 48 19.44 12.81 -12.88
N ALA A 49 19.31 14.03 -13.39
CA ALA A 49 20.44 14.97 -13.38
C ALA A 49 20.73 15.49 -11.97
N LEU A 50 21.99 15.82 -11.70
CA LEU A 50 22.38 16.44 -10.44
C LEU A 50 21.59 17.73 -10.19
N GLY A 51 21.03 17.84 -8.97
CA GLY A 51 20.25 18.98 -8.54
C GLY A 51 18.78 18.95 -8.97
N ASP A 52 18.38 17.99 -9.81
CA ASP A 52 16.98 17.79 -10.19
C ASP A 52 16.18 17.09 -9.09
N ARG A 53 14.87 17.01 -9.34
CA ARG A 53 13.93 16.32 -8.47
C ARG A 53 13.75 14.86 -8.88
N LEU A 54 13.92 13.95 -7.93
CA LEU A 54 13.53 12.55 -8.01
C LEU A 54 12.26 12.31 -7.19
N VAL A 55 11.27 11.66 -7.80
CA VAL A 55 10.05 11.22 -7.12
C VAL A 55 9.91 9.71 -7.24
N LEU A 56 9.84 9.02 -6.11
CA LEU A 56 9.57 7.58 -6.04
C LEU A 56 8.17 7.34 -5.50
N SER A 57 7.40 6.48 -6.18
CA SER A 57 6.05 6.10 -5.77
C SER A 57 6.01 4.61 -5.43
N CYS A 58 5.29 4.28 -4.35
CA CYS A 58 5.08 2.91 -3.89
C CYS A 58 3.61 2.56 -3.99
N ALA A 59 3.31 1.52 -4.77
CA ALA A 59 1.95 1.04 -4.99
C ALA A 59 1.77 -0.36 -4.39
N VAL A 60 0.54 -0.66 -3.99
CA VAL A 60 0.12 -1.94 -3.41
C VAL A 60 -1.04 -2.46 -4.26
N ALA A 61 -0.89 -3.66 -4.82
CA ALA A 61 -1.90 -4.27 -5.66
C ALA A 61 -3.16 -4.67 -4.88
N ALA A 62 -2.99 -5.18 -3.65
CA ALA A 62 -4.12 -5.48 -2.77
C ALA A 62 -3.76 -5.36 -1.28
N GLY A 63 -4.75 -4.92 -0.51
CA GLY A 63 -4.73 -4.81 0.95
C GLY A 63 -5.97 -4.06 1.42
N THR A 64 -6.42 -4.31 2.64
CA THR A 64 -7.72 -3.82 3.16
C THR A 64 -7.62 -3.11 4.51
N GLY A 65 -6.47 -3.19 5.15
CA GLY A 65 -6.16 -2.55 6.42
C GLY A 65 -5.46 -1.20 6.26
N PRO A 66 -5.28 -0.47 7.38
CA PRO A 66 -4.45 0.72 7.40
C PRO A 66 -2.99 0.33 7.11
N MET A 67 -2.39 1.01 6.13
CA MET A 67 -1.04 0.72 5.66
C MET A 67 -0.07 1.82 6.09
N SER A 68 1.14 1.39 6.44
CA SER A 68 2.28 2.29 6.69
C SER A 68 3.39 1.97 5.71
N PHE A 69 4.01 3.02 5.18
CA PHE A 69 5.05 2.94 4.15
C PHE A 69 6.36 3.45 4.73
N SER A 70 7.46 2.78 4.39
CA SER A 70 8.81 3.19 4.75
C SER A 70 9.75 2.97 3.57
N TRP A 71 10.54 3.99 3.27
CA TRP A 71 11.51 3.97 2.18
C TRP A 71 12.91 3.70 2.71
N HIS A 72 13.66 2.85 2.01
CA HIS A 72 15.01 2.48 2.42
C HIS A 72 15.95 2.48 1.22
N ARG A 73 17.20 2.87 1.45
CA ARG A 73 18.29 2.61 0.50
C ARG A 73 18.95 1.30 0.87
N ARG A 74 19.16 0.39 -0.10
CA ARG A 74 19.74 -0.94 0.16
C ARG A 74 21.12 -0.89 0.82
N SER A 75 21.90 0.16 0.54
CA SER A 75 23.25 0.34 1.07
C SER A 75 23.28 0.76 2.53
N SER A 76 22.37 1.63 2.98
CA SER A 76 22.36 2.13 4.35
C SER A 76 21.39 1.39 5.27
N GLY A 77 20.33 0.78 4.71
CA GLY A 77 19.24 0.18 5.48
C GLY A 77 18.47 1.18 6.35
N ALA A 78 18.80 2.47 6.26
CA ALA A 78 18.18 3.53 7.03
C ALA A 78 16.91 4.01 6.33
N ALA A 79 15.90 4.34 7.13
CA ALA A 79 14.66 4.90 6.63
C ALA A 79 14.90 6.30 6.06
N LEU A 80 14.62 6.47 4.77
CA LEU A 80 14.73 7.75 4.05
C LEU A 80 13.48 8.61 4.23
N GLY A 81 12.33 7.98 4.46
CA GLY A 81 11.06 8.66 4.56
C GLY A 81 9.89 7.70 4.75
N THR A 82 8.71 8.27 4.91
CA THR A 82 7.45 7.54 5.10
C THR A 82 6.38 8.07 4.16
N GLY A 83 5.36 7.26 3.91
CA GLY A 83 4.27 7.59 2.99
C GLY A 83 4.44 6.93 1.61
N PRO A 84 3.37 6.96 0.78
CA PRO A 84 3.35 6.29 -0.52
C PRO A 84 4.25 6.97 -1.57
N LEU A 85 4.70 8.20 -1.29
CA LEU A 85 5.57 9.00 -2.14
C LEU A 85 6.83 9.39 -1.36
N LEU A 86 7.99 9.28 -2.00
CA LEU A 86 9.24 9.88 -1.53
C LEU A 86 9.70 10.91 -2.57
N GLU A 87 9.86 12.15 -2.15
CA GLU A 87 10.34 13.25 -3.00
C GLU A 87 11.70 13.73 -2.51
N LEU A 88 12.67 13.77 -3.42
CA LEU A 88 14.02 14.28 -3.21
C LEU A 88 14.19 15.45 -4.18
N CYS A 89 14.10 16.69 -3.67
CA CYS A 89 14.02 17.89 -4.51
C CYS A 89 15.34 18.31 -5.18
N HIS A 90 16.48 17.99 -4.54
CA HIS A 90 17.81 18.35 -5.01
C HIS A 90 18.74 17.16 -4.81
N VAL A 91 18.75 16.24 -5.77
CA VAL A 91 19.57 15.02 -5.69
C VAL A 91 21.05 15.33 -5.92
N GLY A 92 21.93 14.67 -5.16
CA GLY A 92 23.37 14.71 -5.37
C GLY A 92 23.94 13.34 -5.75
N ASP A 93 25.24 13.26 -6.06
CA ASP A 93 25.89 11.99 -6.46
C ASP A 93 25.67 10.85 -5.45
N ASN A 94 25.64 11.21 -4.17
CA ASN A 94 25.42 10.27 -3.07
C ASN A 94 23.99 9.71 -3.01
N ASP A 95 23.05 10.24 -3.79
CA ASP A 95 21.69 9.73 -3.92
C ASP A 95 21.55 8.61 -4.96
N SER A 96 22.60 8.28 -5.68
CA SER A 96 22.62 7.08 -6.53
C SER A 96 22.50 5.80 -5.68
N GLY A 97 21.74 4.83 -6.17
CA GLY A 97 21.68 3.49 -5.59
C GLY A 97 20.33 2.79 -5.73
N HIS A 98 20.20 1.70 -4.99
CA HIS A 98 18.99 0.87 -5.00
C HIS A 98 18.02 1.28 -3.90
N TYR A 99 16.82 1.67 -4.31
CA TYR A 99 15.72 2.06 -3.43
C TYR A 99 14.72 0.91 -3.30
N LEU A 100 14.18 0.74 -2.10
CA LEU A 100 13.08 -0.19 -1.84
C LEU A 100 12.02 0.48 -0.96
N CYS A 101 10.77 0.10 -1.17
CA CYS A 101 9.66 0.46 -0.31
C CYS A 101 9.23 -0.77 0.48
N GLN A 102 9.06 -0.57 1.78
CA GLN A 102 8.47 -1.55 2.67
C GLN A 102 7.12 -1.05 3.14
N VAL A 103 6.10 -1.89 3.00
CA VAL A 103 4.74 -1.63 3.44
C VAL A 103 4.38 -2.58 4.59
N ARG A 104 3.72 -2.06 5.62
CA ARG A 104 3.17 -2.83 6.74
C ARG A 104 1.67 -2.61 6.86
N GLU A 105 0.95 -3.70 7.08
CA GLU A 105 -0.49 -3.76 7.29
C GLU A 105 -0.77 -4.65 8.51
N GLY A 106 -0.92 -4.05 9.70
CA GLY A 106 -0.97 -4.80 10.95
C GLY A 106 0.31 -5.63 11.15
N ASP A 107 0.16 -6.94 11.31
CA ASP A 107 1.28 -7.89 11.44
C ASP A 107 1.88 -8.32 10.08
N SER A 108 1.23 -7.98 8.97
CA SER A 108 1.75 -8.30 7.64
C SER A 108 2.78 -7.27 7.19
N LYS A 109 3.89 -7.74 6.63
CA LYS A 109 4.94 -6.91 6.02
C LYS A 109 5.19 -7.41 4.60
N ALA A 110 5.28 -6.48 3.65
CA ALA A 110 5.72 -6.76 2.28
C ALA A 110 6.76 -5.73 1.84
N GLU A 111 7.63 -6.14 0.95
CA GLU A 111 8.72 -5.33 0.40
C GLU A 111 8.64 -5.34 -1.13
N SER A 112 8.96 -4.21 -1.74
CA SER A 112 9.05 -4.10 -3.19
C SER A 112 10.33 -4.73 -3.73
N VAL A 113 10.34 -5.00 -5.03
CA VAL A 113 11.61 -5.18 -5.76
C VAL A 113 12.40 -3.87 -5.71
N SER A 114 13.72 -3.96 -5.65
CA SER A 114 14.59 -2.78 -5.61
C SER A 114 14.65 -2.07 -6.96
N LEU A 115 14.54 -0.76 -6.96
CA LEU A 115 14.65 0.11 -8.13
C LEU A 115 16.02 0.80 -8.12
N ASN A 116 16.74 0.76 -9.24
CA ASN A 116 18.05 1.41 -9.36
C ASN A 116 17.88 2.84 -9.87
N VAL A 117 18.47 3.80 -9.16
CA VAL A 117 18.55 5.20 -9.60
C VAL A 117 20.01 5.62 -9.69
N THR A 118 20.36 6.26 -10.80
CA THR A 118 21.67 6.80 -11.09
C THR A 118 21.54 8.31 -11.27
N ILE A 119 22.33 9.06 -10.53
CA ILE A 119 22.44 10.52 -10.69
C ILE A 119 23.54 10.82 -11.73
N LEU A 120 23.25 11.72 -12.67
CA LEU A 120 24.13 12.11 -13.78
C LEU A 120 24.77 13.48 -13.57
#